data_AF-A0AAV9NWD1-F1
#
_entry.id   AF-A0AAV9NWD1-F1
#
_cell.length_a   1.000
_cell.length_b   1.000
_cell.length_c   1.000
_cell.angle_alpha   90.00
_cell.angle_beta   90.00
_cell.angle_gamma   90.00
#
_symmetry.space_group_name_H-M   'P 1'
#
loop_
_entity.id
_entity.type
_entity.pdbx_description
1 polymer ?
#
loop_
_entity_poly.entity_id
_entity_poly.type
_entity_poly.pdbx_seq_one_letter_code
_entity_poly.pdbx_strand_id
1 'polypeptide(L)'
;MPNRALQVNTNTQNGKHVDIAITTHGSDWYWAVTAVMTCATMAFMGLALTKPRQHRIFHYITASVTLVASVAYFSMASNLGWTPIDVEFMRNGDGVGGTNREIFYVRYIDWYIFSILLALAISS
;
A
#
# COMPACT_ATOMS: atom_id res chain seq x y z
N MET A 1 10.14 -17.24 -9.14
CA MET A 1 11.27 -16.68 -8.35
C MET A 1 10.66 -15.96 -7.16
N PRO A 2 11.13 -16.16 -5.93
CA PRO A 2 10.61 -15.41 -4.77
C PRO A 2 10.89 -13.92 -4.94
N ASN A 3 10.05 -13.07 -4.36
CA ASN A 3 10.27 -11.62 -4.37
C ASN A 3 11.67 -11.24 -3.85
N ARG A 4 12.31 -10.30 -4.53
CA ARG A 4 13.60 -9.73 -4.11
C ARG A 4 13.47 -8.29 -3.60
N ALA A 5 12.23 -7.82 -3.42
CA ALA A 5 11.95 -6.45 -2.98
C ALA A 5 12.69 -6.10 -1.68
N LEU A 6 12.69 -7.01 -0.70
CA LEU A 6 13.36 -6.81 0.61
C LEU A 6 14.89 -6.89 0.54
N GLN A 7 15.44 -7.44 -0.55
CA GLN A 7 16.89 -7.48 -0.79
C GLN A 7 17.37 -6.19 -1.48
N VAL A 8 16.51 -5.57 -2.28
CA VAL A 8 16.80 -4.31 -2.99
C VAL A 8 16.57 -3.12 -2.06
N ASN A 9 15.47 -3.12 -1.32
CA ASN A 9 15.12 -2.06 -0.37
C ASN A 9 15.32 -2.57 1.05
N THR A 10 16.46 -2.19 1.64
CA THR A 10 16.89 -2.66 2.95
C THR A 10 15.98 -2.14 4.07
N ASN A 11 15.92 -2.89 5.18
CA ASN A 11 15.18 -2.52 6.40
C ASN A 11 15.93 -1.49 7.26
N THR A 12 16.75 -0.64 6.62
CA THR A 12 17.53 0.41 7.29
C THR A 12 17.18 1.75 6.69
N GLN A 13 16.59 2.61 7.52
CA GLN A 13 16.25 3.99 7.15
C GLN A 13 16.91 4.92 8.18
N ASN A 14 17.55 5.98 7.68
CA ASN A 14 18.18 7.02 8.52
C ASN A 14 19.13 6.45 9.62
N GLY A 15 19.90 5.40 9.28
CA GLY A 15 20.84 4.75 10.21
C GLY A 15 20.22 3.85 11.28
N LYS A 16 18.89 3.69 11.31
CA LYS A 16 18.18 2.74 12.18
C LYS A 16 17.77 1.50 11.40
N HIS A 17 18.20 0.32 11.86
CA HIS A 17 17.72 -0.97 11.36
C HIS A 17 16.46 -1.38 12.14
N VAL A 18 15.45 -1.88 11.45
CA VAL A 18 14.23 -2.38 12.09
C VAL A 18 14.37 -3.85 12.44
N ASP A 19 14.02 -4.19 13.68
CA ASP A 19 14.06 -5.57 14.16
C ASP A 19 12.82 -6.38 13.72
N ILE A 20 11.65 -5.74 13.68
CA ILE A 20 10.40 -6.35 13.21
C ILE A 20 10.00 -5.71 11.89
N ALA A 21 10.54 -6.26 10.80
CA ALA A 21 10.26 -5.83 9.44
C ALA A 21 9.30 -6.78 8.71
N ILE A 22 8.77 -6.33 7.57
CA ILE A 22 7.93 -7.15 6.70
C ILE A 22 8.67 -8.43 6.23
N THR A 23 7.95 -9.54 6.17
CA THR A 23 8.48 -10.82 5.65
C THR A 23 8.34 -10.90 4.13
N THR A 24 9.14 -11.75 3.49
CA THR A 24 9.02 -12.01 2.03
C THR A 24 7.61 -12.43 1.66
N HIS A 25 6.98 -13.31 2.43
CA HIS A 25 5.58 -13.72 2.24
C HIS A 25 4.59 -12.56 2.35
N GLY A 26 4.81 -11.62 3.29
CA GLY A 26 3.99 -10.42 3.42
C GLY A 26 4.11 -9.49 2.21
N SER A 27 5.34 -9.32 1.70
CA SER A 27 5.59 -8.54 0.48
C SER A 27 4.99 -9.23 -0.76
N ASP A 28 5.08 -10.57 -0.88
CA ASP A 28 4.46 -11.33 -1.98
C ASP A 28 2.94 -11.12 -2.04
N TRP A 29 2.29 -11.10 -0.88
CA TRP A 29 0.86 -10.78 -0.79
C TRP A 29 0.55 -9.36 -1.28
N TYR A 30 1.33 -8.36 -0.87
CA TYR A 30 1.14 -6.99 -1.36
C TYR A 30 1.40 -6.85 -2.86
N TRP A 31 2.33 -7.61 -3.44
CA TRP A 31 2.52 -7.70 -4.88
C TRP A 31 1.28 -8.27 -5.59
N ALA A 32 0.66 -9.30 -5.03
CA ALA A 32 -0.59 -9.85 -5.57
C ALA A 32 -1.72 -8.82 -5.56
N VAL A 33 -1.90 -8.10 -4.45
CA VAL A 33 -2.91 -7.04 -4.36
C VAL A 33 -2.64 -5.91 -5.35
N THR A 34 -1.37 -5.51 -5.53
CA THR A 34 -0.96 -4.51 -6.52
C THR A 34 -1.38 -4.91 -7.93
N ALA A 35 -1.13 -6.16 -8.32
CA ALA A 35 -1.51 -6.69 -9.62
C ALA A 35 -3.04 -6.66 -9.81
N VAL A 36 -3.80 -7.12 -8.81
CA VAL A 36 -5.27 -7.10 -8.84
C VAL A 36 -5.81 -5.69 -9.00
N MET A 37 -5.30 -4.73 -8.22
CA MET A 37 -5.73 -3.32 -8.30
C MET A 37 -5.38 -2.70 -9.64
N THR A 38 -4.18 -2.96 -10.18
CA THR A 38 -3.78 -2.50 -11.53
C THR A 38 -4.70 -3.04 -12.61
N CYS A 39 -5.01 -4.35 -12.57
CA CYS A 39 -5.94 -4.98 -13.51
C CYS A 39 -7.35 -4.37 -13.40
N ALA A 40 -7.83 -4.12 -12.18
CA ALA A 40 -9.11 -3.46 -11.94
C ALA A 40 -9.11 -2.04 -12.53
N THR A 41 -8.05 -1.25 -12.34
CA THR A 41 -7.91 0.09 -12.92
C THR A 41 -7.99 0.05 -14.44
N MET A 42 -7.27 -0.88 -15.09
CA MET A 42 -7.33 -1.05 -16.54
C MET A 42 -8.74 -1.42 -17.02
N ALA A 43 -9.43 -2.31 -16.31
CA ALA A 43 -10.81 -2.68 -16.63
C ALA A 43 -11.78 -1.50 -16.49
N PHE A 44 -11.69 -0.74 -15.40
CA PHE A 44 -12.54 0.45 -15.19
C PHE A 44 -12.25 1.56 -16.20
N MET A 45 -10.98 1.79 -16.56
CA MET A 45 -10.62 2.73 -17.63
C MET A 45 -11.15 2.28 -18.99
N GLY A 46 -11.02 0.99 -19.32
CA GLY A 46 -11.58 0.42 -20.55
C GLY A 46 -13.09 0.59 -20.65
N LEU A 47 -13.80 0.33 -19.55
CA LEU A 47 -15.25 0.55 -19.45
C LEU A 47 -15.62 2.04 -19.54
N ALA A 48 -14.83 2.94 -18.94
CA ALA A 48 -15.06 4.38 -18.98
C ALA A 48 -15.03 4.95 -20.42
N LEU A 49 -14.19 4.39 -21.29
CA LEU A 49 -14.10 4.80 -22.70
C LEU A 49 -15.36 4.46 -23.50
N THR A 50 -16.05 3.37 -23.14
CA THR A 50 -17.27 2.90 -23.83
C THR A 50 -18.54 3.68 -23.48
N LYS A 51 -18.57 4.42 -22.37
CA LYS A 51 -19.79 5.09 -21.88
C LYS A 51 -19.92 6.54 -22.36
N PRO A 52 -21.16 7.08 -22.53
CA PRO A 52 -21.40 8.50 -22.83
C PRO A 52 -20.90 9.45 -21.74
N ARG A 53 -20.50 10.67 -22.12
CA ARG A 53 -19.76 11.64 -21.27
C ARG A 53 -20.41 11.95 -19.91
N GLN A 54 -21.74 11.89 -19.80
CA GLN A 54 -22.48 12.23 -18.58
C GLN A 54 -22.31 11.22 -17.42
N HIS A 55 -21.94 9.96 -17.68
CA HIS A 55 -21.76 8.93 -16.62
C HIS A 55 -20.29 8.55 -16.37
N ARG A 56 -19.34 9.29 -16.97
CA ARG A 56 -17.90 8.95 -16.87
C ARG A 56 -17.27 9.39 -15.56
N ILE A 57 -17.82 10.40 -14.88
CA ILE A 57 -17.25 10.95 -13.64
C ILE A 57 -17.12 9.85 -12.59
N PHE A 58 -18.18 9.09 -12.36
CA PHE A 58 -18.16 7.94 -11.45
C PHE A 58 -17.05 6.92 -11.82
N HIS A 59 -16.97 6.55 -13.10
CA HIS A 59 -15.96 5.60 -13.58
C HIS A 59 -14.53 6.14 -13.44
N TYR A 60 -14.31 7.43 -13.65
CA TYR A 60 -13.01 8.07 -13.44
C TYR A 60 -12.63 8.14 -11.96
N ILE A 61 -13.59 8.39 -11.06
CA ILE A 61 -13.32 8.40 -9.62
C ILE A 61 -12.99 6.98 -9.14
N THR A 62 -13.75 5.96 -9.56
CA THR A 62 -13.44 4.55 -9.22
C THR A 62 -12.10 4.09 -9.82
N ALA A 63 -11.79 4.48 -11.05
CA ALA A 63 -10.48 4.21 -11.65
C ALA A 63 -9.35 4.92 -10.86
N SER A 64 -9.55 6.16 -10.44
CA SER A 64 -8.59 6.89 -9.60
C SER A 64 -8.38 6.23 -8.24
N VAL A 65 -9.44 5.74 -7.60
CA VAL A 65 -9.34 5.00 -6.33
C VAL A 65 -8.50 3.74 -6.48
N THR A 66 -8.80 2.90 -7.48
CA THR A 66 -8.05 1.67 -7.71
C THR A 66 -6.59 1.94 -8.11
N LEU A 67 -6.33 3.04 -8.83
CA LEU A 67 -4.97 3.47 -9.18
C LEU A 67 -4.17 3.87 -7.94
N VAL A 68 -4.73 4.70 -7.07
CA VAL A 68 -4.07 5.12 -5.83
C VAL A 68 -3.78 3.90 -4.95
N ALA A 69 -4.77 3.00 -4.80
CA ALA A 69 -4.58 1.75 -4.07
C ALA A 69 -3.42 0.93 -4.67
N SER A 70 -3.36 0.78 -5.99
CA SER A 70 -2.25 0.09 -6.67
C SER A 70 -0.89 0.70 -6.32
N VAL A 71 -0.75 2.02 -6.31
CA VAL A 71 0.51 2.70 -5.98
C VAL A 71 0.88 2.52 -4.51
N ALA A 72 -0.11 2.59 -3.60
CA ALA A 72 0.11 2.38 -2.17
C ALA A 72 0.56 0.93 -1.87
N TYR A 73 -0.15 -0.06 -2.42
CA TYR A 73 0.23 -1.47 -2.28
C TYR A 73 1.57 -1.79 -2.94
N PHE A 74 1.88 -1.18 -4.08
CA PHE A 74 3.20 -1.32 -4.72
C PHE A 74 4.33 -0.82 -3.81
N SER A 75 4.13 0.34 -3.16
CA SER A 75 5.11 0.94 -2.27
C SER A 75 5.37 0.03 -1.07
N MET A 76 4.31 -0.48 -0.42
CA MET A 76 4.43 -1.44 0.69
C MET A 76 5.05 -2.78 0.24
N ALA A 77 4.65 -3.30 -0.91
CA ALA A 77 5.21 -4.51 -1.49
C ALA A 77 6.71 -4.38 -1.78
N SER A 78 7.12 -3.18 -2.18
CA SER A 78 8.51 -2.85 -2.46
C SER A 78 9.31 -2.50 -1.21
N ASN A 79 8.72 -2.49 -0.01
CA ASN A 79 9.37 -2.05 1.22
C ASN A 79 9.74 -0.56 1.23
N LEU A 80 8.88 0.27 0.63
CA LEU A 80 8.98 1.73 0.66
C LEU A 80 7.91 2.33 1.54
N GLY A 81 8.22 3.52 2.05
CA GLY A 81 7.25 4.35 2.74
C GLY A 81 6.88 3.83 4.12
N TRP A 82 7.90 3.40 4.85
CA TRP A 82 7.85 2.99 6.24
C TRP A 82 8.76 3.86 7.10
N THR A 83 8.54 3.84 8.41
CA THR A 83 9.40 4.48 9.41
C THR A 83 9.64 3.53 10.59
N PRO A 84 10.86 3.50 11.18
CA PRO A 84 11.12 2.75 12.40
C PRO A 84 10.51 3.48 13.60
N ILE A 85 9.69 2.78 14.39
CA ILE A 85 9.12 3.32 15.63
C ILE A 85 9.48 2.39 16.79
N ASP A 86 10.14 2.97 17.79
CA ASP A 86 10.59 2.29 19.00
C ASP A 86 9.36 2.01 19.89
N VAL A 87 9.28 0.81 20.48
CA VAL A 87 8.10 0.42 21.27
C VAL A 87 8.25 0.82 22.74
N GLU A 88 7.23 1.51 23.27
CA GLU A 88 7.26 2.05 24.64
C GLU A 88 7.26 0.94 25.71
N PHE A 89 6.54 -0.16 25.46
CA PHE A 89 6.47 -1.30 26.37
C PHE A 89 7.14 -2.53 25.76
N MET A 90 8.41 -2.73 26.10
CA MET A 90 9.12 -3.97 25.80
C MET A 90 8.55 -5.10 26.67
N ARG A 91 7.94 -6.10 26.03
CA ARG A 91 7.62 -7.36 26.74
C ARG A 91 8.92 -8.13 26.95
N ASN A 92 9.49 -7.98 28.14
CA ASN A 92 10.64 -8.75 28.61
C ASN A 92 10.18 -10.17 28.99
N GLY A 93 9.90 -10.99 28.00
CA GLY A 93 9.52 -12.39 28.19
C GLY A 93 9.44 -13.09 26.85
N ASP A 94 10.20 -14.17 26.72
CA ASP A 94 10.12 -15.16 25.64
C ASP A 94 10.85 -14.85 24.31
N GLY A 95 11.95 -14.09 24.32
CA GLY A 95 12.89 -14.06 23.18
C GLY A 95 12.32 -13.57 21.83
N VAL A 96 11.12 -12.96 21.85
CA VAL A 96 10.39 -12.42 20.71
C VAL A 96 10.06 -10.96 21.04
N GLY A 97 10.73 -9.93 20.53
CA GLY A 97 11.80 -9.80 19.55
C GLY A 97 11.75 -8.36 19.04
N GLY A 98 12.84 -7.59 19.18
CA GLY A 98 13.04 -6.27 18.57
C GLY A 98 12.63 -5.02 19.37
N THR A 99 13.51 -4.03 19.39
CA THR A 99 13.30 -2.70 20.01
C THR A 99 12.42 -1.81 19.13
N ASN A 100 12.46 -2.00 17.80
CA ASN A 100 11.81 -1.13 16.83
C ASN A 100 10.91 -1.91 15.86
N ARG A 101 9.76 -1.31 15.50
CA ARG A 101 8.79 -1.85 14.54
C ARG A 101 8.73 -1.04 13.25
N GLU A 102 8.56 -1.73 12.13
CA GLU A 102 8.29 -1.11 10.84
C GLU A 102 6.84 -0.65 10.78
N ILE A 103 6.60 0.65 10.52
CA ILE A 103 5.25 1.19 10.33
C ILE A 103 5.16 1.84 8.95
N PHE A 104 4.30 1.28 8.10
CA PHE A 104 4.02 1.80 6.76
C PHE A 104 3.10 3.03 6.83
N TYR A 105 3.69 4.22 6.75
CA TYR A 105 2.93 5.46 6.73
C TYR A 105 2.11 5.61 5.43
N VAL A 106 2.54 4.96 4.35
CA VAL A 106 1.82 4.96 3.05
C VAL A 106 0.38 4.47 3.19
N ARG A 107 0.11 3.55 4.12
CA ARG A 107 -1.25 3.07 4.42
C ARG A 107 -2.18 4.21 4.84
N TYR A 108 -1.68 5.13 5.65
CA TYR A 108 -2.47 6.25 6.16
C TYR A 108 -2.72 7.30 5.08
N ILE A 109 -1.75 7.51 4.18
CA ILE A 109 -1.90 8.39 3.02
C ILE A 109 -2.98 7.83 2.08
N ASP A 110 -2.93 6.53 1.79
CA ASP A 110 -3.93 5.83 0.98
C ASP A 110 -5.34 5.98 1.56
N TRP A 111 -5.50 5.76 2.88
CA TRP A 111 -6.77 5.97 3.56
C TRP A 111 -7.31 7.40 3.42
N TYR A 112 -6.45 8.41 3.56
CA TYR A 112 -6.87 9.80 3.42
C TYR A 112 -7.40 10.10 2.00
N ILE A 113 -6.69 9.62 0.97
CA ILE A 113 -7.09 9.81 -0.42
C ILE A 113 -8.38 9.03 -0.71
N PHE A 114 -8.48 7.79 -0.24
CA PHE A 114 -9.69 6.96 -0.38
C PHE A 114 -10.92 7.64 0.22
N SER A 115 -10.81 8.22 1.43
CA SER A 115 -11.93 8.91 2.08
C SER A 115 -12.44 10.10 1.27
N ILE A 116 -11.55 10.91 0.70
CA ILE A 116 -11.94 12.08 -0.11
C ILE A 116 -12.57 11.63 -1.43
N LEU A 117 -11.94 10.67 -2.12
CA LEU A 117 -12.42 10.20 -3.42
C LEU A 117 -13.76 9.46 -3.30
N LEU A 118 -13.92 8.64 -2.26
CA LEU A 118 -15.18 7.95 -2.00
C LEU A 118 -16.32 8.92 -1.68
N ALA A 119 -16.05 9.94 -0.86
CA ALA A 119 -17.03 10.99 -0.59
C ALA A 119 -17.46 11.70 -1.87
N LEU A 120 -16.51 12.00 -2.76
CA LEU A 120 -16.80 12.62 -4.06
C LEU A 120 -17.66 11.71 -4.95
N ALA A 121 -17.36 10.41 -5.00
CA ALA A 121 -18.09 9.43 -5.80
C ALA A 121 -19.55 9.25 -5.38
N ILE A 122 -19.85 9.41 -4.09
CA ILE A 122 -21.22 9.28 -3.55
C ILE A 122 -22.01 10.58 -3.76
N SER A 123 -21.33 11.73 -3.84
CA SER A 123 -21.97 13.05 -4.04
C SER A 123 -22.33 13.36 -5.50
N SER A 124 -21.80 12.60 -6.47
CA SER A 124 -21.95 12.79 -7.91
C SER A 124 -23.03 11.92 -8.53
#